data_AF-A0A4D4MWC9-F1
#
_entry.id   AF-A0A4D4MWC9-F1
#
_cell.length_a   1.000
_cell.length_b   1.000
_cell.length_c   1.000
_cell.angle_alpha   90.00
_cell.angle_beta   90.00
_cell.angle_gamma   90.00
#
_symmetry.space_group_name_H-M   'P 1'
#
loop_
_entity.id
_entity.type
_entity.pdbx_description
1 polymer ?
#
loop_
_entity_poly.entity_id
_entity_poly.type
_entity_poly.pdbx_seq_one_letter_code
_entity_poly.pdbx_strand_id
1 'polypeptide(L)'
;MERGDLLSANGGIFKPQGKAINDNAADDVKILVVGNPANTNALIAQAAAPDVPAERFTAMTRLDHNRALTQLAKKTGSTVADIKRLTIWGNHSATQYPDIFHASVAGKNAAEVVNDEKWLAEDFIPTVAKRGAAIIEARGASSAASAANAAIDHVYTWVNGTADGDWTSMGIPSDGSYGVPEGLISSFPVTTKDGRYEIVQGLEINEFSRARIDASVKELEEEREAVRALGLI
;
A
#
# COMPACT_ATOMS: atom_id res chain seq x y z
N MET A 1 -16.05 -6.08 -16.63
CA MET A 1 -14.82 -5.64 -17.29
C MET A 1 -13.72 -6.58 -16.83
N GLU A 2 -13.00 -7.21 -17.75
CA GLU A 2 -11.87 -8.08 -17.38
C GLU A 2 -10.69 -7.23 -16.87
N ARG A 3 -9.74 -7.82 -16.15
CA ARG A 3 -8.58 -7.10 -15.57
C ARG A 3 -7.78 -6.36 -16.66
N GLY A 4 -7.59 -6.98 -17.82
CA GLY A 4 -6.87 -6.40 -18.95
C GLY A 4 -7.56 -5.17 -19.55
N ASP A 5 -8.89 -5.20 -19.70
CA ASP A 5 -9.66 -4.05 -20.19
C ASP A 5 -9.53 -2.85 -19.24
N LEU A 6 -9.57 -3.10 -17.93
CA LEU A 6 -9.41 -2.07 -16.91
C LEU A 6 -8.01 -1.44 -16.98
N LEU A 7 -6.97 -2.26 -17.14
CA LEU A 7 -5.59 -1.79 -17.27
C LEU A 7 -5.39 -0.95 -18.54
N SER A 8 -5.95 -1.38 -19.67
CA SER A 8 -5.90 -0.62 -20.94
C SER A 8 -6.61 0.74 -20.83
N ALA A 9 -7.83 0.76 -20.29
CA ALA A 9 -8.60 1.98 -20.10
C ALA A 9 -7.87 2.98 -19.17
N ASN A 10 -7.30 2.48 -18.07
CA ASN A 10 -6.54 3.32 -17.15
C ASN A 10 -5.19 3.77 -17.73
N GLY A 11 -4.57 2.97 -18.60
CA GLY A 11 -3.39 3.37 -19.36
C GLY A 11 -3.62 4.64 -20.17
N GLY A 12 -4.80 4.77 -20.79
CA GLY A 12 -5.24 5.99 -21.48
C GLY A 12 -5.42 7.23 -20.58
N ILE A 13 -5.41 7.06 -19.26
CA ILE A 13 -5.57 8.14 -18.28
C ILE A 13 -4.23 8.47 -17.61
N PHE A 14 -3.56 7.47 -17.04
CA PHE A 14 -2.37 7.67 -16.22
C PHE A 14 -1.12 7.97 -17.04
N LYS A 15 -1.01 7.48 -18.28
CA LYS A 15 0.12 7.82 -19.16
C LYS A 15 0.11 9.30 -19.56
N PRO A 16 -1.01 9.90 -20.04
CA PRO A 16 -1.10 11.34 -20.26
C PRO A 16 -0.92 12.18 -18.98
N GLN A 17 -1.43 11.72 -17.83
CA GLN A 17 -1.22 12.42 -16.56
C GLN A 17 0.26 12.44 -16.15
N GLY A 18 0.96 11.32 -16.26
CA GLY A 18 2.40 11.25 -16.02
C GLY A 18 3.18 12.21 -16.91
N LYS A 19 2.89 12.23 -18.22
CA LYS A 19 3.49 13.19 -19.15
C LYS A 19 3.19 14.65 -18.77
N ALA A 20 1.95 14.95 -18.38
CA ALA A 20 1.58 16.30 -17.97
C ALA A 20 2.32 16.74 -16.69
N ILE A 21 2.50 15.82 -15.75
CA ILE A 21 3.31 16.04 -14.53
C ILE A 21 4.77 16.30 -14.92
N ASN A 22 5.35 15.45 -15.78
CA ASN A 22 6.72 15.61 -16.27
C ASN A 22 6.99 16.98 -16.87
N ASP A 23 6.08 17.44 -17.72
CA ASP A 23 6.29 18.65 -18.52
C ASP A 23 5.99 19.95 -17.75
N ASN A 24 5.24 19.90 -16.64
CA ASN A 24 4.64 21.11 -16.04
C ASN A 24 4.64 21.17 -14.51
N ALA A 25 4.88 20.07 -13.79
CA ALA A 25 4.85 20.10 -12.33
C ALA A 25 6.07 20.84 -11.76
N ALA A 26 5.94 21.30 -10.52
CA ALA A 26 7.07 21.85 -9.79
C ALA A 26 8.14 20.78 -9.52
N ASP A 27 9.41 21.17 -9.44
CA ASP A 27 10.55 20.28 -9.20
C ASP A 27 10.40 19.42 -7.93
N ASP A 28 9.63 19.89 -6.95
CA ASP A 28 9.40 19.24 -5.67
C ASP A 28 8.04 18.50 -5.57
N VAL A 29 7.36 18.24 -6.68
CA VAL A 29 6.06 17.55 -6.73
C VAL A 29 6.08 16.21 -5.97
N LYS A 30 4.93 15.87 -5.40
CA LYS A 30 4.64 14.61 -4.71
C LYS A 30 3.33 14.04 -5.24
N ILE A 31 3.35 12.81 -5.74
CA ILE A 31 2.23 12.19 -6.45
C ILE A 31 1.70 11.03 -5.61
N LEU A 32 0.42 11.11 -5.23
CA LEU A 32 -0.32 10.01 -4.63
C LEU A 32 -1.38 9.50 -5.62
N VAL A 33 -1.25 8.26 -6.05
CA VAL A 33 -2.25 7.56 -6.86
C VAL A 33 -3.24 6.83 -5.95
N VAL A 34 -4.52 7.17 -6.10
CA VAL A 34 -5.64 6.57 -5.36
C VAL A 34 -6.53 5.72 -6.27
N GLY A 35 -6.61 6.07 -7.56
CA GLY A 35 -7.47 5.40 -8.53
C GLY A 35 -6.99 3.98 -8.84
N ASN A 36 -7.90 3.00 -8.80
CA ASN A 36 -7.54 1.59 -8.96
C ASN A 36 -7.30 1.15 -10.41
N PRO A 37 -6.37 0.19 -10.64
CA PRO A 37 -5.47 -0.43 -9.66
C PRO A 37 -4.30 0.51 -9.29
N ALA A 38 -4.25 0.95 -8.04
CA ALA A 38 -3.44 2.11 -7.64
C ALA A 38 -1.94 1.92 -7.87
N ASN A 39 -1.39 0.75 -7.52
CA ASN A 39 0.01 0.41 -7.69
C ASN A 39 0.44 0.49 -9.16
N THR A 40 -0.29 -0.21 -10.03
CA THR A 40 0.04 -0.28 -11.47
C THR A 40 -0.25 1.04 -12.19
N ASN A 41 -1.27 1.80 -11.77
CA ASN A 41 -1.51 3.14 -12.28
C ASN A 41 -0.39 4.12 -11.89
N ALA A 42 0.17 4.00 -10.68
CA ALA A 42 1.35 4.76 -10.28
C ALA A 42 2.57 4.38 -11.10
N LEU A 43 2.75 3.09 -11.42
CA LEU A 43 3.82 2.63 -12.30
C LEU A 43 3.71 3.24 -13.71
N ILE A 44 2.51 3.25 -14.29
CA ILE A 44 2.27 3.86 -15.61
C ILE A 44 2.57 5.37 -15.58
N ALA A 45 2.07 6.07 -14.57
CA ALA A 45 2.30 7.51 -14.44
C ALA A 45 3.80 7.84 -14.26
N GLN A 46 4.52 7.06 -13.45
CA GLN A 46 5.95 7.19 -13.24
C GLN A 46 6.73 6.94 -14.54
N ALA A 47 6.45 5.85 -15.25
CA ALA A 47 7.14 5.51 -16.50
C ALA A 47 6.96 6.58 -17.59
N ALA A 48 5.85 7.32 -17.55
CA ALA A 48 5.57 8.44 -18.44
C ALA A 48 6.20 9.78 -17.99
N ALA A 49 6.91 9.79 -16.86
CA ALA A 49 7.51 10.99 -16.28
C ALA A 49 9.02 10.82 -15.96
N PRO A 50 9.87 10.62 -16.99
CA PRO A 50 11.29 10.29 -16.80
C PRO A 50 12.13 11.39 -16.12
N ASP A 51 11.69 12.65 -16.15
CA ASP A 51 12.41 13.77 -15.54
C ASP A 51 12.04 13.99 -14.07
N VAL A 52 10.99 13.29 -13.58
CA VAL A 52 10.55 13.35 -12.18
C VAL A 52 11.16 12.17 -11.43
N PRO A 53 11.82 12.38 -10.28
CA PRO A 53 12.39 11.28 -9.51
C PRO A 53 11.35 10.21 -9.17
N ALA A 54 11.72 8.93 -9.36
CA ALA A 54 10.80 7.80 -9.23
C ALA A 54 10.11 7.76 -7.85
N GLU A 55 10.83 8.15 -6.80
CA GLU A 55 10.35 8.21 -5.42
C GLU A 55 9.27 9.27 -5.17
N ARG A 56 8.95 10.10 -6.17
CA ARG A 56 7.81 11.03 -6.08
C ARG A 56 6.47 10.36 -6.38
N PHE A 57 6.46 9.14 -6.92
CA PHE A 57 5.24 8.43 -7.27
C PHE A 57 4.90 7.36 -6.23
N THR A 58 3.78 7.54 -5.54
CA THR A 58 3.29 6.61 -4.53
C THR A 58 1.87 6.13 -4.85
N ALA A 59 1.51 4.94 -4.35
CA ALA A 59 0.17 4.38 -4.40
C ALA A 59 -0.39 4.22 -2.98
N MET A 60 -1.70 4.43 -2.83
CA MET A 60 -2.33 4.48 -1.52
C MET A 60 -2.70 3.10 -0.96
N THR A 61 -1.93 2.60 0.00
CA THR A 61 -2.31 1.47 0.88
C THR A 61 -2.70 1.91 2.30
N ARG A 62 -2.74 3.23 2.57
CA ARG A 62 -3.05 3.79 3.89
C ARG A 62 -4.46 3.46 4.39
N LEU A 63 -5.43 3.28 3.48
CA LEU A 63 -6.79 2.89 3.88
C LEU A 63 -6.80 1.47 4.44
N ASP A 64 -6.05 0.57 3.80
CA ASP A 64 -5.93 -0.81 4.26
C ASP A 64 -5.18 -0.89 5.58
N HIS A 65 -4.10 -0.11 5.71
CA HIS A 65 -3.37 0.06 6.97
C HIS A 65 -4.34 0.50 8.10
N ASN A 66 -5.11 1.56 7.89
CA ASN A 66 -6.06 2.06 8.88
C ASN A 66 -7.18 1.04 9.21
N ARG A 67 -7.61 0.23 8.22
CA ARG A 67 -8.57 -0.87 8.44
C ARG A 67 -7.96 -1.98 9.30
N ALA A 68 -6.73 -2.38 9.01
CA ALA A 68 -6.01 -3.39 9.78
C ALA A 68 -5.74 -2.94 11.23
N LEU A 69 -5.35 -1.68 11.46
CA LEU A 69 -5.26 -1.10 12.81
C LEU A 69 -6.58 -1.28 13.57
N THR A 70 -7.70 -0.95 12.93
CA THR A 70 -9.03 -1.05 13.55
C THR A 70 -9.41 -2.49 13.89
N GLN A 71 -9.09 -3.46 13.01
CA GLN A 71 -9.40 -4.87 13.27
C GLN A 71 -8.54 -5.43 14.41
N LEU A 72 -7.25 -5.09 14.44
CA LEU A 72 -6.34 -5.52 15.50
C LEU A 72 -6.72 -4.90 16.85
N ALA A 73 -7.11 -3.63 16.88
CA ALA A 73 -7.61 -2.96 18.08
C ALA A 73 -8.83 -3.70 18.65
N LYS A 74 -9.79 -4.06 17.80
CA LYS A 74 -10.98 -4.82 18.20
C LYS A 74 -10.65 -6.20 18.75
N LYS A 75 -9.76 -6.96 18.11
CA LYS A 75 -9.38 -8.31 18.58
C LYS A 75 -8.69 -8.27 19.94
N THR A 76 -7.89 -7.25 20.19
CA THR A 76 -7.07 -7.12 21.42
C THR A 76 -7.74 -6.31 22.53
N GLY A 77 -8.89 -5.68 22.26
CA GLY A 77 -9.57 -4.80 23.20
C GLY A 77 -8.80 -3.50 23.49
N SER A 78 -7.85 -3.14 22.63
CA SER A 78 -7.02 -1.94 22.74
C SER A 78 -7.59 -0.78 21.90
N THR A 79 -7.00 0.40 22.02
CA THR A 79 -7.29 1.52 21.11
C THR A 79 -6.35 1.51 19.91
N VAL A 80 -6.74 2.14 18.80
CA VAL A 80 -5.84 2.28 17.63
C VAL A 80 -4.55 3.04 17.96
N ALA A 81 -4.57 3.92 18.97
CA ALA A 81 -3.40 4.66 19.42
C ALA A 81 -2.39 3.80 20.19
N ASP A 82 -2.82 2.65 20.70
CA ASP A 82 -1.93 1.67 21.36
C ASP A 82 -1.17 0.82 20.34
N ILE A 83 -1.53 0.88 19.06
CA ILE A 83 -0.98 0.05 18.00
C ILE A 83 0.09 0.83 17.24
N LYS A 84 1.25 0.23 17.10
CA LYS A 84 2.37 0.76 16.31
C LYS A 84 2.90 -0.31 15.36
N ARG A 85 3.64 0.11 14.34
CA ARG A 85 4.45 -0.74 13.46
C ARG A 85 3.63 -1.77 12.67
N LEU A 86 2.38 -1.42 12.36
CA LEU A 86 1.56 -2.21 11.46
C LEU A 86 2.03 -2.02 10.01
N THR A 87 2.00 -3.08 9.22
CA THR A 87 2.45 -3.03 7.83
C THR A 87 1.42 -3.64 6.89
N ILE A 88 1.15 -2.97 5.77
CA ILE A 88 0.55 -3.59 4.60
C ILE A 88 1.66 -3.81 3.58
N TRP A 89 1.84 -5.05 3.14
CA TRP A 89 2.79 -5.42 2.10
C TRP A 89 2.08 -5.64 0.76
N GLY A 90 2.77 -5.34 -0.34
CA GLY A 90 2.35 -5.74 -1.69
C GLY A 90 1.34 -4.80 -2.36
N ASN A 91 0.37 -5.38 -3.06
CA ASN A 91 -0.59 -4.67 -3.90
C ASN A 91 -1.75 -4.08 -3.10
N HIS A 92 -2.36 -2.99 -3.58
CA HIS A 92 -3.70 -2.56 -3.16
C HIS A 92 -4.76 -3.45 -3.85
N SER A 93 -4.88 -4.69 -3.38
CA SER A 93 -5.80 -5.68 -3.95
C SER A 93 -6.28 -6.68 -2.89
N ALA A 94 -6.91 -7.77 -3.32
CA ALA A 94 -7.26 -8.88 -2.43
C ALA A 94 -6.04 -9.71 -1.97
N THR A 95 -4.89 -9.57 -2.64
CA THR A 95 -3.64 -10.28 -2.28
C THR A 95 -2.82 -9.54 -1.23
N GLN A 96 -3.21 -8.30 -0.87
CA GLN A 96 -2.54 -7.49 0.14
C GLN A 96 -2.25 -8.29 1.43
N TYR A 97 -1.11 -8.02 2.06
CA TYR A 97 -0.73 -8.71 3.29
C TYR A 97 -0.65 -7.74 4.48
N PRO A 98 -1.67 -7.71 5.37
CA PRO A 98 -1.60 -7.00 6.64
C PRO A 98 -0.80 -7.82 7.65
N ASP A 99 0.37 -7.32 7.99
CA ASP A 99 1.36 -7.94 8.87
C ASP A 99 1.28 -7.35 10.29
N ILE A 100 1.23 -8.25 11.26
CA ILE A 100 1.26 -7.92 12.69
C ILE A 100 2.44 -8.54 13.44
N PHE A 101 3.32 -9.29 12.78
CA PHE A 101 4.49 -9.92 13.42
C PHE A 101 5.53 -8.90 13.86
N HIS A 102 5.55 -7.73 13.23
CA HIS A 102 6.38 -6.59 13.64
C HIS A 102 5.59 -5.46 14.32
N ALA A 103 4.26 -5.57 14.31
CA ALA A 103 3.40 -4.63 15.01
C ALA A 103 3.47 -4.82 16.52
N SER A 104 3.11 -3.78 17.25
CA SER A 104 2.98 -3.85 18.71
C SER A 104 1.63 -3.31 19.16
N VAL A 105 1.11 -3.86 20.26
CA VAL A 105 -0.07 -3.38 20.98
C VAL A 105 0.36 -3.04 22.41
N ALA A 106 0.29 -1.76 22.78
CA ALA A 106 0.78 -1.24 24.05
C ALA A 106 2.21 -1.69 24.38
N GLY A 107 3.10 -1.69 23.38
CA GLY A 107 4.51 -2.06 23.50
C GLY A 107 4.81 -3.57 23.51
N LYS A 108 3.79 -4.44 23.41
CA LYS A 108 3.98 -5.90 23.29
C LYS A 108 3.80 -6.33 21.84
N ASN A 109 4.50 -7.37 21.39
CA ASN A 109 4.36 -7.89 20.03
C ASN A 109 2.89 -8.26 19.73
N ALA A 110 2.34 -7.76 18.63
CA ALA A 110 0.92 -7.93 18.33
C ALA A 110 0.55 -9.39 18.00
N ALA A 111 1.41 -10.13 17.30
CA ALA A 111 1.19 -11.55 17.01
C ALA A 111 1.18 -12.38 18.32
N GLU A 112 2.06 -12.09 19.26
CA GLU A 112 2.08 -12.73 20.59
C GLU A 112 0.86 -12.36 21.44
N VAL A 113 0.39 -11.11 21.38
CA VAL A 113 -0.81 -10.66 22.11
C VAL A 113 -2.06 -11.36 21.56
N VAL A 114 -2.15 -11.51 20.24
CA VAL A 114 -3.26 -12.21 19.57
C VAL A 114 -3.18 -13.72 19.81
N ASN A 115 -1.99 -14.30 19.75
CA ASN A 115 -1.68 -15.72 19.97
C ASN A 115 -2.62 -16.70 19.22
N ASP A 116 -2.95 -16.39 17.97
CA ASP A 116 -3.99 -17.08 17.20
C ASP A 116 -3.73 -16.95 15.69
N GLU A 117 -2.80 -17.76 15.18
CA GLU A 117 -2.45 -17.75 13.75
C GLU A 117 -3.63 -18.11 12.84
N LYS A 118 -4.57 -18.93 13.33
CA LYS A 118 -5.79 -19.28 12.60
C LYS A 118 -6.67 -18.05 12.38
N TRP A 119 -6.90 -17.26 13.43
CA TRP A 119 -7.60 -15.98 13.29
C TRP A 119 -6.88 -15.04 12.33
N LEU A 120 -5.53 -15.01 12.33
CA LEU A 120 -4.79 -14.21 11.36
C LEU A 120 -5.07 -14.62 9.91
N ALA A 121 -4.97 -15.92 9.64
CA ALA A 121 -5.11 -16.48 8.30
C ALA A 121 -6.55 -16.45 7.77
N GLU A 122 -7.52 -16.79 8.62
CA GLU A 122 -8.91 -17.06 8.21
C GLU A 122 -9.85 -15.87 8.46
N ASP A 123 -9.55 -14.99 9.41
CA ASP A 123 -10.41 -13.86 9.76
C ASP A 123 -9.77 -12.51 9.47
N PHE A 124 -8.60 -12.20 10.05
CA PHE A 124 -7.99 -10.87 9.98
C PHE A 124 -7.63 -10.47 8.56
N ILE A 125 -6.79 -11.27 7.88
CA ILE A 125 -6.34 -10.99 6.51
C ILE A 125 -7.53 -10.90 5.55
N PRO A 126 -8.46 -11.88 5.49
CA PRO A 126 -9.62 -11.79 4.61
C PRO A 126 -10.55 -10.61 4.94
N THR A 127 -10.73 -10.27 6.22
CA THR A 127 -11.58 -9.15 6.64
C THR A 127 -11.02 -7.81 6.17
N VAL A 128 -9.70 -7.60 6.27
CA VAL A 128 -9.04 -6.39 5.78
C VAL A 128 -9.15 -6.31 4.26
N ALA A 129 -8.76 -7.38 3.56
CA ALA A 129 -8.78 -7.43 2.09
C ALA A 129 -10.19 -7.22 1.50
N LYS A 130 -11.23 -7.78 2.14
CA LYS A 130 -12.63 -7.68 1.66
C LYS A 130 -13.38 -6.47 2.24
N ARG A 131 -12.73 -5.61 3.03
CA ARG A 131 -13.42 -4.52 3.74
C ARG A 131 -14.09 -3.52 2.79
N GLY A 132 -13.50 -3.27 1.62
CA GLY A 132 -14.11 -2.41 0.60
C GLY A 132 -15.47 -2.92 0.13
N ALA A 133 -15.57 -4.22 -0.17
CA ALA A 133 -16.81 -4.88 -0.58
C ALA A 133 -17.86 -4.83 0.53
N ALA A 134 -17.47 -5.11 1.78
CA ALA A 134 -18.38 -5.05 2.93
C ALA A 134 -18.98 -3.65 3.14
N ILE A 135 -18.24 -2.57 2.83
CA ILE A 135 -18.79 -1.20 2.90
C ILE A 135 -19.78 -0.95 1.77
N ILE A 136 -19.50 -1.41 0.55
CA ILE A 136 -20.42 -1.28 -0.58
C ILE A 136 -21.72 -2.02 -0.30
N GLU A 137 -21.65 -3.25 0.21
CA GLU A 137 -22.81 -4.04 0.59
C GLU A 137 -23.66 -3.32 1.67
N ALA A 138 -23.01 -2.80 2.72
CA ALA A 138 -23.71 -2.14 3.82
C ALA A 138 -24.29 -0.77 3.47
N ARG A 139 -23.65 -0.01 2.56
CA ARG A 139 -24.02 1.40 2.27
C ARG A 139 -24.63 1.62 0.90
N GLY A 140 -24.55 0.64 -0.01
CA GLY A 140 -24.87 0.80 -1.43
C GLY A 140 -23.89 1.69 -2.20
N ALA A 141 -22.78 2.10 -1.59
CA ALA A 141 -21.81 3.03 -2.15
C ALA A 141 -20.38 2.76 -1.64
N SER A 142 -19.39 3.19 -2.41
CA SER A 142 -17.97 3.03 -2.03
C SER A 142 -17.61 3.75 -0.74
N SER A 143 -16.49 3.35 -0.13
CA SER A 143 -15.97 3.91 1.12
C SER A 143 -15.26 5.27 0.91
N ALA A 144 -15.91 6.20 0.21
CA ALA A 144 -15.33 7.46 -0.24
C ALA A 144 -14.74 8.31 0.91
N ALA A 145 -15.49 8.50 2.00
CA ALA A 145 -15.04 9.33 3.11
C ALA A 145 -13.79 8.78 3.82
N SER A 146 -13.73 7.47 4.07
CA SER A 146 -12.54 6.86 4.69
C SER A 146 -11.37 6.76 3.71
N ALA A 147 -11.62 6.60 2.41
CA ALA A 147 -10.57 6.71 1.39
C ALA A 147 -9.98 8.12 1.33
N ALA A 148 -10.81 9.16 1.40
CA ALA A 148 -10.35 10.55 1.46
C ALA A 148 -9.54 10.80 2.75
N ASN A 149 -9.98 10.30 3.89
CA ASN A 149 -9.21 10.36 5.14
C ASN A 149 -7.84 9.69 4.99
N ALA A 150 -7.79 8.50 4.40
CA ALA A 150 -6.53 7.79 4.18
C ALA A 150 -5.59 8.54 3.22
N ALA A 151 -6.12 9.24 2.21
CA ALA A 151 -5.33 10.06 1.30
C ALA A 151 -4.74 11.27 2.03
N ILE A 152 -5.54 11.94 2.87
CA ILE A 152 -5.07 13.03 3.75
C ILE A 152 -3.97 12.51 4.66
N ASP A 153 -4.21 11.40 5.36
CA ASP A 153 -3.26 10.79 6.27
C ASP A 153 -1.93 10.42 5.58
N HIS A 154 -2.01 9.84 4.38
CA HIS A 154 -0.83 9.44 3.60
C HIS A 154 0.04 10.65 3.27
N VAL A 155 -0.54 11.70 2.66
CA VAL A 155 0.20 12.90 2.27
C VAL A 155 0.70 13.66 3.51
N TYR A 156 -0.15 13.78 4.54
CA TYR A 156 0.21 14.45 5.78
C TYR A 156 1.40 13.75 6.45
N THR A 157 1.38 12.43 6.57
CA THR A 157 2.48 11.65 7.16
C THR A 157 3.73 11.75 6.30
N TRP A 158 3.61 11.67 4.98
CA TRP A 158 4.75 11.79 4.08
C TRP A 158 5.46 13.15 4.24
N VAL A 159 4.70 14.24 4.32
CA VAL A 159 5.25 15.59 4.44
C VAL A 159 5.77 15.88 5.84
N ASN A 160 5.01 15.53 6.88
CA ASN A 160 5.29 15.95 8.26
C ASN A 160 6.07 14.92 9.09
N GLY A 161 6.24 13.71 8.57
CA GLY A 161 6.96 12.64 9.22
C GLY A 161 6.08 11.62 9.95
N THR A 162 6.65 10.45 10.17
CA THR A 162 6.10 9.41 11.05
C THR A 162 6.41 9.72 12.51
N ALA A 163 5.57 9.25 13.43
CA ALA A 163 5.84 9.38 14.86
C ALA A 163 7.08 8.57 15.27
N ASP A 164 7.79 9.04 16.31
CA ASP A 164 8.99 8.38 16.81
C ASP A 164 8.72 6.92 17.21
N GLY A 165 9.56 6.02 16.69
CA GLY A 165 9.48 4.59 16.94
C GLY A 165 8.34 3.88 16.22
N ASP A 166 7.65 4.55 15.30
CA ASP A 166 6.53 4.02 14.51
C ASP A 166 6.77 4.17 13.00
N TRP A 167 5.97 3.50 12.17
CA TRP A 167 6.00 3.60 10.71
C TRP A 167 4.60 3.51 10.11
N THR A 168 4.49 3.79 8.81
CA THR A 168 3.24 3.63 8.06
C THR A 168 3.45 2.73 6.84
N SER A 169 2.40 2.53 6.04
CA SER A 169 2.46 1.74 4.80
C SER A 169 2.24 2.64 3.59
N MET A 170 3.14 2.54 2.62
CA MET A 170 3.08 3.29 1.36
C MET A 170 3.44 2.38 0.20
N GLY A 171 2.62 2.39 -0.86
CA GLY A 171 2.98 1.83 -2.16
C GLY A 171 4.04 2.71 -2.82
N ILE A 172 5.26 2.22 -2.98
CA ILE A 172 6.41 2.98 -3.49
C ILE A 172 7.22 2.12 -4.47
N PRO A 173 8.09 2.72 -5.30
CA PRO A 173 8.99 1.96 -6.16
C PRO A 173 9.95 1.13 -5.32
N SER A 174 9.97 -0.18 -5.58
CA SER A 174 10.89 -1.11 -4.93
C SER A 174 12.33 -0.86 -5.37
N ASP A 175 13.25 -0.92 -4.40
CA ASP A 175 14.71 -0.91 -4.57
C ASP A 175 15.33 -2.31 -4.40
N GLY A 176 14.50 -3.37 -4.47
CA GLY A 176 14.94 -4.75 -4.22
C GLY A 176 14.77 -5.20 -2.78
N SER A 177 14.40 -4.30 -1.86
CA SER A 177 14.15 -4.60 -0.45
C SER A 177 13.21 -5.79 -0.28
N TYR A 178 13.55 -6.67 0.67
CA TYR A 178 12.78 -7.87 1.00
C TYR A 178 12.57 -8.86 -0.15
N GLY A 179 13.37 -8.77 -1.22
CA GLY A 179 13.25 -9.63 -2.41
C GLY A 179 12.10 -9.22 -3.34
N VAL A 180 11.54 -8.03 -3.16
CA VAL A 180 10.53 -7.48 -4.08
C VAL A 180 11.25 -6.92 -5.31
N PRO A 181 10.96 -7.39 -6.54
CA PRO A 181 11.66 -6.94 -7.75
C PRO A 181 11.68 -5.42 -7.91
N GLU A 182 12.86 -4.89 -8.28
CA GLU A 182 13.06 -3.46 -8.50
C GLU A 182 12.07 -2.89 -9.53
N GLY A 183 11.66 -1.64 -9.28
CA GLY A 183 10.75 -0.89 -10.15
C GLY A 183 9.26 -1.25 -10.04
N LEU A 184 8.89 -2.29 -9.28
CA LEU A 184 7.47 -2.47 -8.91
C LEU A 184 7.02 -1.39 -7.94
N ILE A 185 5.81 -0.86 -8.10
CA ILE A 185 5.16 -0.09 -7.04
C ILE A 185 4.53 -1.08 -6.06
N SER A 186 5.17 -1.30 -4.92
CA SER A 186 4.73 -2.24 -3.88
C SER A 186 4.62 -1.52 -2.54
N SER A 187 3.70 -1.98 -1.69
CA SER A 187 3.55 -1.45 -0.33
C SER A 187 4.63 -2.00 0.59
N PHE A 188 5.28 -1.10 1.33
CA PHE A 188 6.33 -1.39 2.30
C PHE A 188 6.03 -0.71 3.64
N PRO A 189 6.63 -1.18 4.75
CA PRO A 189 6.76 -0.37 5.96
C PRO A 189 7.75 0.76 5.69
N VAL A 190 7.33 2.00 5.93
CA VAL A 190 8.17 3.18 5.70
C VAL A 190 8.12 4.14 6.88
N THR A 191 9.27 4.71 7.21
CA THR A 191 9.33 5.94 8.01
C THR A 191 9.38 7.14 7.08
N THR A 192 8.90 8.28 7.54
CA THR A 192 8.98 9.54 6.78
C THR A 192 9.56 10.64 7.64
N LYS A 193 10.34 11.52 7.02
CA LYS A 193 10.92 12.71 7.63
C LYS A 193 11.25 13.74 6.57
N ASP A 194 10.96 15.01 6.83
CA ASP A 194 11.27 16.15 5.93
C ASP A 194 10.82 15.91 4.48
N GLY A 195 9.62 15.34 4.30
CA GLY A 195 9.05 15.03 2.98
C GLY A 195 9.70 13.85 2.26
N ARG A 196 10.57 13.08 2.90
CA ARG A 196 11.20 11.88 2.35
C ARG A 196 10.69 10.65 3.07
N TYR A 197 10.59 9.52 2.37
CA TYR A 197 10.33 8.23 2.99
C TYR A 197 11.59 7.37 2.92
N GLU A 198 11.69 6.41 3.82
CA GLU A 198 12.69 5.34 3.80
C GLU A 198 12.00 4.02 4.16
N ILE A 199 12.29 2.97 3.38
CA ILE A 199 11.85 1.61 3.72
C ILE A 199 12.50 1.22 5.04
N VAL A 200 11.68 0.76 5.99
CA VAL A 200 12.18 0.17 7.22
C VAL A 200 12.91 -1.12 6.85
N GLN A 201 14.20 -1.21 7.18
CA GLN A 201 15.06 -2.35 6.88
C GLN A 201 15.20 -3.31 8.06
N GLY A 202 15.71 -4.52 7.81
CA GLY A 202 16.12 -5.47 8.86
C GLY A 202 14.98 -6.20 9.57
N LEU A 203 13.77 -6.17 9.03
CA LEU A 203 12.64 -6.96 9.53
C LEU A 203 12.82 -8.45 9.17
N GLU A 204 12.71 -9.33 10.16
CA GLU A 204 12.79 -10.78 9.96
C GLU A 204 11.46 -11.32 9.39
N ILE A 205 11.48 -11.76 8.14
CA ILE A 205 10.29 -12.27 7.46
C ILE A 205 10.17 -13.78 7.68
N ASN A 206 9.22 -14.20 8.52
CA ASN A 206 8.91 -15.62 8.73
C ASN A 206 8.25 -16.27 7.50
N GLU A 207 8.17 -17.60 7.47
CA GLU A 207 7.63 -18.36 6.33
C GLU A 207 6.17 -18.01 6.00
N PHE A 208 5.34 -17.79 7.03
CA PHE A 208 3.94 -17.39 6.89
C PHE A 208 3.79 -16.05 6.16
N SER A 209 4.66 -15.09 6.48
CA SER A 209 4.71 -13.75 5.90
C SER A 209 5.29 -13.79 4.50
N ARG A 210 6.40 -14.51 4.32
CA ARG A 210 7.09 -14.68 3.03
C ARG A 210 6.13 -15.15 1.94
N ALA A 211 5.41 -16.25 2.19
CA ALA A 211 4.48 -16.80 1.20
C ALA A 211 3.39 -15.78 0.75
N ARG A 212 2.94 -14.90 1.65
CA ARG A 212 1.91 -13.89 1.34
C ARG A 212 2.46 -12.67 0.64
N ILE A 213 3.64 -12.20 1.06
CA ILE A 213 4.37 -11.14 0.35
C ILE A 213 4.61 -11.59 -1.08
N ASP A 214 5.16 -12.79 -1.28
CA ASP A 214 5.48 -13.31 -2.62
C ASP A 214 4.22 -13.47 -3.48
N ALA A 215 3.09 -13.90 -2.90
CA ALA A 215 1.82 -13.99 -3.62
C ALA A 215 1.32 -12.62 -4.11
N SER A 216 1.46 -11.58 -3.28
CA SER A 216 1.05 -10.22 -3.67
C SER A 216 2.01 -9.56 -4.65
N VAL A 217 3.31 -9.83 -4.51
CA VAL A 217 4.36 -9.38 -5.44
C VAL A 217 4.17 -10.02 -6.81
N LYS A 218 3.86 -11.32 -6.85
CA LYS A 218 3.58 -12.02 -8.10
C LYS A 218 2.42 -11.38 -8.88
N GLU A 219 1.35 -10.98 -8.18
CA GLU A 219 0.24 -10.25 -8.83
C GLU A 219 0.71 -8.91 -9.41
N LEU A 220 1.58 -8.17 -8.70
CA LEU A 220 2.16 -6.93 -9.23
C LEU A 220 3.05 -7.17 -10.46
N GLU A 221 3.82 -8.25 -10.47
CA GLU A 221 4.61 -8.64 -11.65
C GLU A 221 3.70 -8.97 -12.84
N GLU A 222 2.65 -9.76 -12.62
CA GLU A 222 1.67 -10.09 -13.66
C GLU A 222 0.99 -8.83 -14.22
N GLU A 223 0.64 -7.86 -13.36
CA GLU A 223 0.10 -6.57 -13.78
C GLU A 223 1.11 -5.73 -14.56
N ARG A 224 2.38 -5.69 -14.12
CA ARG A 224 3.45 -5.00 -14.83
C ARG A 224 3.63 -5.56 -16.24
N GLU A 225 3.67 -6.88 -16.38
CA GLU A 225 3.81 -7.53 -17.68
C GLU A 225 2.59 -7.27 -18.57
N ALA A 226 1.38 -7.26 -17.99
CA ALA A 226 0.17 -6.91 -18.73
C ALA A 226 0.23 -5.48 -19.29
N VAL A 227 0.65 -4.48 -18.51
CA VAL A 227 0.73 -3.09 -18.99
C VAL A 227 1.91 -2.86 -19.94
N ARG A 228 3.00 -3.61 -19.78
CA ARG A 228 4.14 -3.64 -20.72
C ARG A 228 3.70 -4.19 -22.08
N ALA A 229 2.95 -5.28 -22.10
CA ALA A 229 2.42 -5.87 -23.34
C ALA A 229 1.47 -4.91 -24.09
N LEU A 230 0.84 -3.97 -23.38
CA LEU A 230 0.01 -2.91 -23.93
C LEU A 230 0.80 -1.66 -24.36
N GLY A 231 2.12 -1.62 -24.18
CA GLY A 231 2.97 -0.45 -24.49
C GLY A 231 2.70 0.77 -23.61
N LEU A 232 2.20 0.55 -22.40
CA LEU A 232 1.91 1.61 -21.44
C LEU A 232 3.13 2.02 -20.62
N ILE A 233 4.11 1.12 -20.49
CA ILE A 233 5.44 1.33 -19.90
C ILE A 233 6.52 0.75 -20.81
#